data_AF-A0AAX3LIW3-F1
#
_entry.id   AF-A0AAX3LIW3-F1
#
_cell.length_a   1.000
_cell.length_b   1.000
_cell.length_c   1.000
_cell.angle_alpha   90.00
_cell.angle_beta   90.00
_cell.angle_gamma   90.00
#
_symmetry.space_group_name_H-M   'P 1'
#
loop_
_entity.id
_entity.type
_entity.pdbx_description
1 polymer ?
#
loop_
_entity_poly.entity_id
_entity_poly.type
_entity_poly.pdbx_seq_one_letter_code
_entity_poly.pdbx_strand_id
1 'polypeptide(L)'
;MNLWLNNKNWLKLMKNTDETYESYIQKLKAEIEAIFGLGTVIAHIDFSPAVLSPQAEDSEVFSMVACDLVCDFPAATYDINIIVETQRNFDELDTPRVNTLEEAKNLAMLIAKQVQGFLIYQ
;
A
#
# COMPACT_ATOMS: atom_id res chain seq x y z
N MET A 1 -17.29 -12.74 11.41
CA MET A 1 -17.94 -11.69 10.61
C MET A 1 -17.98 -10.42 11.44
N ASN A 2 -17.00 -9.53 11.25
CA ASN A 2 -16.99 -8.18 11.84
C ASN A 2 -16.53 -7.21 10.75
N LEU A 3 -17.43 -6.98 9.78
CA LEU A 3 -17.37 -5.78 8.95
C LEU A 3 -17.88 -4.62 9.80
N TRP A 4 -17.41 -3.40 9.53
CA TRP A 4 -17.77 -2.12 10.18
C TRP A 4 -16.83 -1.62 11.29
N LEU A 5 -15.55 -1.45 10.97
CA LEU A 5 -14.71 -0.45 11.65
C LEU A 5 -15.10 0.97 11.18
N ASN A 6 -16.06 1.54 11.92
CA ASN A 6 -16.23 2.96 12.28
C ASN A 6 -15.86 4.04 11.25
N ASN A 7 -16.87 4.55 10.55
CA ASN A 7 -16.83 5.62 9.53
C ASN A 7 -16.18 6.96 9.99
N LYS A 8 -15.98 7.19 11.30
CA LYS A 8 -15.49 8.47 11.87
C LYS A 8 -13.96 8.65 11.92
N ASN A 9 -13.16 7.58 11.91
CA ASN A 9 -11.69 7.70 11.83
C ASN A 9 -11.20 7.99 10.41
N TRP A 10 -12.02 7.70 9.40
CA TRP A 10 -11.66 7.76 7.98
C TRP A 10 -11.62 9.17 7.38
N LEU A 11 -12.51 10.05 7.81
CA LEU A 11 -12.46 11.48 7.46
C LEU A 11 -11.20 12.17 8.00
N LYS A 12 -10.54 11.58 9.01
CA LYS A 12 -9.27 12.05 9.56
C LYS A 12 -8.09 11.56 8.73
N LEU A 13 -8.15 10.33 8.20
CA LEU A 13 -7.16 9.75 7.27
C LEU A 13 -7.13 10.49 5.92
N MET A 14 -8.30 10.81 5.36
CA MET A 14 -8.39 11.56 4.08
C MET A 14 -8.09 13.06 4.21
N LYS A 15 -7.97 13.59 5.44
CA LYS A 15 -7.60 15.00 5.66
C LYS A 15 -6.11 15.29 5.43
N ASN A 16 -5.29 14.26 5.24
CA ASN A 16 -3.84 14.37 5.08
C ASN A 16 -3.31 13.81 3.75
N THR A 17 -4.18 13.40 2.81
CA THR A 17 -3.74 13.07 1.45
C THR A 17 -3.57 14.36 0.66
N ASP A 18 -2.32 14.67 0.29
CA ASP A 18 -2.01 15.76 -0.62
C ASP A 18 -2.14 15.32 -2.09
N GLU A 19 -2.00 16.27 -3.02
CA GLU A 19 -2.11 16.04 -4.47
C GLU A 19 -1.17 14.93 -4.99
N THR A 20 -0.05 14.67 -4.30
CA THR A 20 0.91 13.64 -4.71
C THR A 20 0.36 12.23 -4.50
N TYR A 21 -0.33 11.99 -3.38
CA TYR A 21 -1.02 10.73 -3.14
C TYR A 21 -2.15 10.51 -4.13
N GLU A 22 -2.94 11.54 -4.42
CA GLU A 22 -4.04 11.42 -5.38
C GLU A 22 -3.52 11.06 -6.78
N SER A 23 -2.46 11.73 -7.24
CA SER A 23 -1.81 11.43 -8.52
C SER A 23 -1.27 10.01 -8.58
N TYR A 24 -0.57 9.56 -7.52
CA TYR A 24 -0.07 8.19 -7.41
C TYR A 24 -1.21 7.16 -7.50
N ILE A 25 -2.29 7.37 -6.73
CA ILE A 25 -3.45 6.48 -6.70
C ILE A 25 -4.11 6.38 -8.08
N GLN A 26 -4.25 7.49 -8.81
CA GLN A 26 -4.81 7.44 -10.18
C GLN A 26 -3.93 6.66 -11.16
N LYS A 27 -2.60 6.82 -11.10
CA LYS A 27 -1.68 6.04 -11.93
C LYS A 27 -1.76 4.55 -11.61
N LEU A 28 -1.73 4.21 -10.32
CA LEU A 28 -1.84 2.83 -9.88
C LEU A 28 -3.17 2.20 -10.27
N LYS A 29 -4.28 2.94 -10.23
CA LYS A 29 -5.58 2.46 -10.69
C LYS A 29 -5.54 1.97 -12.14
N ALA A 30 -4.93 2.77 -13.02
CA ALA A 30 -4.79 2.41 -14.43
C ALA A 30 -3.93 1.15 -14.62
N GLU A 31 -2.87 0.99 -13.81
CA GLU A 31 -2.02 -0.20 -13.81
C GLU A 31 -2.79 -1.46 -13.35
N ILE A 32 -3.54 -1.36 -12.24
CA ILE A 32 -4.40 -2.44 -11.73
C ILE A 32 -5.43 -2.86 -12.79
N GLU A 33 -6.10 -1.91 -13.44
CA GLU A 33 -7.05 -2.19 -14.52
C GLU A 33 -6.38 -2.87 -15.72
N ALA A 34 -5.13 -2.50 -16.05
CA ALA A 34 -4.38 -3.12 -17.13
C ALA A 34 -3.94 -4.56 -16.82
N ILE A 35 -3.50 -4.83 -15.59
CA ILE A 35 -3.01 -6.14 -15.15
C ILE A 35 -4.17 -7.12 -14.94
N PHE A 36 -5.19 -6.71 -14.19
CA PHE A 36 -6.24 -7.60 -13.70
C PHE A 36 -7.52 -7.54 -14.54
N GLY A 37 -7.69 -6.52 -15.39
CA GLY A 37 -8.88 -6.34 -16.21
C GLY A 37 -10.16 -6.30 -15.37
N LEU A 38 -11.10 -7.20 -15.68
CA LEU A 38 -12.37 -7.33 -14.95
C LEU A 38 -12.32 -8.35 -13.79
N GLY A 39 -11.13 -8.85 -13.46
CA GLY A 39 -10.93 -9.81 -12.39
C GLY A 39 -11.26 -9.24 -11.00
N THR A 40 -11.64 -10.12 -10.07
CA THR A 40 -11.80 -9.76 -8.66
C THR A 40 -10.43 -9.74 -8.01
N VAL A 41 -9.99 -8.56 -7.57
CA VAL A 41 -8.70 -8.35 -6.94
C VAL A 41 -8.88 -8.22 -5.43
N ILE A 42 -8.01 -8.91 -4.68
CA ILE A 42 -7.93 -8.83 -3.22
C ILE A 42 -6.56 -8.29 -2.85
N ALA A 43 -6.51 -7.24 -2.03
CA ALA A 43 -5.26 -6.75 -1.46
C ALA A 43 -4.91 -7.48 -0.16
N HIS A 44 -3.67 -7.95 -0.03
CA HIS A 44 -3.11 -8.53 1.18
C HIS A 44 -2.11 -7.54 1.75
N ILE A 45 -2.36 -7.05 2.96
CA ILE A 45 -1.54 -6.00 3.57
C ILE A 45 -0.82 -6.55 4.78
N ASP A 46 0.51 -6.45 4.79
CA ASP A 46 1.33 -6.74 5.95
C ASP A 46 1.78 -5.44 6.64
N PHE A 47 1.23 -5.22 7.84
CA PHE A 47 1.58 -4.06 8.67
C PHE A 47 2.75 -4.31 9.63
N SER A 48 3.23 -5.54 9.71
CA SER A 48 4.44 -5.89 10.41
C SER A 48 5.62 -5.53 9.51
N PRO A 49 6.41 -4.49 9.84
CA PRO A 49 7.53 -4.14 8.99
C PRO A 49 8.53 -5.29 8.98
N ALA A 50 8.81 -5.84 7.80
CA ALA A 50 10.02 -6.60 7.62
C ALA A 50 11.19 -5.67 7.98
N VAL A 51 11.83 -5.92 9.13
CA VAL A 51 13.08 -5.24 9.47
C VAL A 51 14.13 -5.80 8.54
N LEU A 52 14.30 -5.16 7.39
CA LEU A 52 15.35 -5.46 6.43
C LEU A 52 16.64 -4.86 6.98
N SER A 53 17.24 -5.47 8.00
CA SER A 53 18.57 -5.08 8.46
C SER A 53 19.63 -5.91 7.74
N PRO A 54 20.43 -5.31 6.84
CA PRO A 54 21.58 -5.97 6.27
C PRO A 54 22.77 -5.77 7.23
N GLN A 55 22.94 -6.66 8.21
CA GLN A 55 24.24 -7.10 8.78
C GLN A 55 25.40 -6.08 8.98
N ALA A 56 25.14 -4.77 9.05
CA ALA A 56 26.16 -3.72 9.11
C ALA A 56 25.77 -2.74 10.20
N GLU A 57 26.73 -2.46 11.08
CA GLU A 57 26.60 -1.64 12.29
C GLU A 57 26.10 -0.20 12.03
N ASP A 58 26.06 0.23 10.77
CA ASP A 58 25.61 1.56 10.33
C ASP A 58 24.36 1.55 9.42
N SER A 59 23.69 0.41 9.24
CA SER A 59 22.48 0.35 8.41
C SER A 59 21.28 0.96 9.14
N GLU A 60 20.76 2.08 8.63
CA GLU A 60 19.49 2.64 9.08
C GLU A 60 18.41 1.53 9.03
N VAL A 61 17.63 1.42 10.10
CA VAL A 61 16.53 0.45 10.16
C VAL A 61 15.47 0.87 9.14
N PHE A 62 15.50 0.28 7.95
CA PHE A 62 14.48 0.51 6.93
C PHE A 62 13.20 -0.23 7.32
N SER A 63 12.11 0.51 7.44
CA SER A 63 10.77 -0.04 7.68
C SER A 63 10.01 -0.10 6.35
N MET A 64 9.23 -1.17 6.16
CA MET A 64 8.46 -1.38 4.93
C MET A 64 7.05 -1.86 5.27
N VAL A 65 6.06 -1.51 4.45
CA VAL A 65 4.72 -2.11 4.47
C VAL A 65 4.50 -2.78 3.13
N ALA A 66 4.19 -4.08 3.12
CA ALA A 66 3.89 -4.81 1.90
C ALA A 66 2.37 -4.79 1.63
N CYS A 67 1.99 -4.62 0.37
CA CYS A 67 0.63 -4.68 -0.12
C CYS A 67 0.59 -5.49 -1.42
N ASP A 68 0.21 -6.77 -1.34
CA ASP A 68 0.14 -7.64 -2.51
C ASP A 68 -1.28 -7.61 -3.07
N LEU A 69 -1.41 -7.44 -4.39
CA LEU A 69 -2.69 -7.51 -5.08
C LEU A 69 -2.79 -8.84 -5.79
N VAL A 70 -3.82 -9.63 -5.49
CA VAL A 70 -4.00 -10.99 -6.02
C VAL A 70 -5.33 -11.09 -6.76
N CYS A 71 -5.29 -11.67 -7.95
CA CYS A 71 -6.48 -12.02 -8.72
C CYS A 71 -6.39 -13.47 -9.18
N ASP A 72 -7.47 -14.24 -8.99
CA ASP A 72 -7.52 -15.64 -9.41
C ASP A 72 -7.87 -15.80 -10.90
N PHE A 73 -8.58 -14.84 -11.49
CA PHE A 73 -9.02 -14.88 -12.88
C PHE A 73 -9.16 -13.46 -13.48
N PRO A 74 -8.21 -13.01 -14.33
CA PRO A 74 -6.99 -13.72 -14.74
C PRO A 74 -6.08 -13.97 -13.54
N ALA A 75 -5.37 -15.11 -13.54
CA ALA A 75 -4.40 -15.42 -12.51
C ALA A 75 -3.21 -14.46 -12.63
N ALA A 76 -3.13 -13.50 -11.71
CA ALA A 76 -2.10 -12.47 -11.69
C ALA A 76 -1.85 -11.97 -10.27
N THR A 77 -0.64 -11.47 -10.03
CA THR A 77 -0.24 -10.81 -8.78
C THR A 77 0.49 -9.52 -9.09
N TYR A 78 0.41 -8.56 -8.17
CA TYR A 78 1.15 -7.29 -8.24
C TYR A 78 1.56 -6.87 -6.83
N ASP A 79 2.86 -6.88 -6.56
CA ASP A 79 3.41 -6.67 -5.23
C ASP A 79 3.81 -5.20 -5.07
N ILE A 80 3.39 -4.56 -3.98
CA ILE A 80 3.70 -3.15 -3.69
C ILE A 80 4.41 -3.04 -2.35
N ASN A 81 5.66 -2.60 -2.39
CA ASN A 81 6.53 -2.41 -1.23
C ASN A 81 6.63 -0.93 -0.89
N ILE A 82 5.98 -0.50 0.19
CA ILE A 82 5.99 0.91 0.61
C ILE A 82 7.13 1.13 1.58
N ILE A 83 8.15 1.86 1.15
CA ILE A 83 9.40 2.06 1.88
C ILE A 83 9.32 3.33 2.73
N VAL A 84 9.74 3.24 3.99
CA VAL A 84 9.88 4.40 4.88
C VAL A 84 11.30 4.96 4.77
N GLU A 85 11.42 6.18 4.23
CA GLU A 85 12.69 6.87 3.97
C GLU A 85 12.59 8.38 4.25
N THR A 86 13.73 9.06 4.28
CA THR A 86 13.81 10.50 4.58
C THR A 86 13.16 11.40 3.52
N GLN A 87 12.92 10.89 2.29
CA GLN A 87 12.29 11.63 1.21
C GLN A 87 11.17 10.83 0.54
N ARG A 88 10.02 11.49 0.29
CA ARG A 88 8.93 10.92 -0.51
C ARG A 88 9.32 10.79 -1.98
N ASN A 89 8.94 9.66 -2.58
CA ASN A 89 9.08 9.41 -4.01
C ASN A 89 7.93 8.51 -4.48
N PHE A 90 7.19 8.96 -5.49
CA PHE A 90 6.06 8.24 -6.09
C PHE A 90 6.24 8.01 -7.60
N ASP A 91 7.48 8.06 -8.08
CA ASP A 91 7.82 7.80 -9.47
C ASP A 91 7.67 6.32 -9.83
N GLU A 92 7.90 5.44 -8.86
CA GLU A 92 7.74 3.97 -8.97
C GLU A 92 6.40 3.56 -8.34
N LEU A 93 5.61 2.72 -9.03
CA LEU A 93 4.27 2.29 -8.59
C LEU A 93 4.31 1.08 -7.64
N ASP A 94 5.31 0.23 -7.77
CA ASP A 94 5.53 -0.99 -6.97
C ASP A 94 6.41 -0.73 -5.74
N THR A 95 7.12 0.40 -5.67
CA THR A 95 8.08 0.72 -4.60
C THR A 95 7.99 2.17 -4.08
N PRO A 96 6.79 2.71 -3.80
CA PRO A 96 6.65 4.10 -3.34
C PRO A 96 7.38 4.35 -2.02
N ARG A 97 7.91 5.58 -1.85
CA ARG A 97 8.65 6.01 -0.65
C ARG A 97 7.87 7.06 0.12
N VAL A 98 7.79 6.90 1.43
CA VAL A 98 7.08 7.78 2.38
C VAL A 98 7.94 8.12 3.59
N ASN A 99 7.56 9.13 4.38
CA ASN A 99 8.41 9.62 5.46
C ASN A 99 8.20 8.91 6.80
N THR A 100 7.06 8.24 6.99
CA THR A 100 6.73 7.59 8.26
C THR A 100 6.07 6.24 8.03
N LEU A 101 6.18 5.36 9.03
CA LEU A 101 5.45 4.09 9.04
C LEU A 101 3.92 4.29 9.02
N GLU A 102 3.42 5.37 9.64
CA GLU A 102 2.00 5.71 9.59
C GLU A 102 1.56 6.08 8.16
N GLU A 103 2.38 6.87 7.44
CA GLU A 103 2.14 7.15 6.01
C GLU A 103 2.16 5.88 5.17
N ALA A 104 3.07 4.94 5.46
CA ALA A 104 3.14 3.68 4.72
C ALA A 104 1.87 2.84 4.90
N LYS A 105 1.41 2.70 6.15
CA LYS A 105 0.17 2.01 6.47
C LYS A 105 -1.05 2.70 5.85
N ASN A 106 -1.07 4.03 5.88
CA ASN A 106 -2.16 4.81 5.28
C ASN A 106 -2.19 4.63 3.76
N LEU A 107 -1.02 4.63 3.10
CA LEU A 107 -0.92 4.39 1.67
C LEU A 107 -1.38 2.98 1.29
N ALA A 108 -0.97 1.95 2.03
CA ALA A 108 -1.45 0.58 1.82
C ALA A 108 -2.98 0.50 1.92
N MET A 109 -3.57 1.18 2.90
CA MET A 109 -5.03 1.26 3.04
C MET A 109 -5.71 2.03 1.90
N LEU A 110 -5.05 3.02 1.30
CA LEU A 110 -5.57 3.73 0.11
C LEU A 110 -5.51 2.83 -1.13
N ILE A 111 -4.41 2.10 -1.31
CA ILE A 111 -4.25 1.11 -2.37
C ILE A 111 -5.33 0.03 -2.27
N ALA A 112 -5.50 -0.56 -1.09
CA ALA A 112 -6.49 -1.61 -0.84
C ALA A 112 -7.94 -1.18 -1.09
N LYS A 113 -8.25 0.13 -1.01
CA LYS A 113 -9.57 0.67 -1.36
C LYS A 113 -9.85 0.74 -2.86
N GLN A 114 -8.81 0.61 -3.69
CA GLN A 114 -8.97 0.59 -5.14
C GLN A 114 -9.48 -0.75 -5.66
N VAL A 115 -9.38 -1.81 -4.86
CA VAL A 115 -9.73 -3.18 -5.23
C VAL A 115 -11.01 -3.65 -4.51
N GLN A 116 -11.54 -4.80 -4.92
CA GLN A 116 -12.85 -5.30 -4.48
C GLN A 116 -12.85 -5.84 -3.04
N GLY A 117 -11.69 -6.20 -2.49
CA GLY A 117 -11.56 -6.66 -1.11
C GLY A 117 -10.13 -6.55 -0.60
N PHE A 118 -9.96 -6.67 0.72
CA PHE A 118 -8.62 -6.72 1.31
C PHE A 118 -8.57 -7.52 2.63
N LEU A 119 -7.39 -8.06 2.94
CA LEU A 119 -7.02 -8.75 4.17
C LEU A 119 -5.84 -8.03 4.82
N ILE A 120 -5.86 -7.90 6.15
CA ILE A 120 -4.79 -7.28 6.93
C ILE A 120 -4.17 -8.34 7.83
N TYR A 121 -2.85 -8.48 7.77
CA TYR A 121 -2.05 -9.31 8.65
C TYR A 121 -1.38 -8.39 9.70
N GLN A 122 -1.44 -8.82 10.96
CA GLN A 122 -0.92 -8.07 12.12
C GLN A 122 0.21 -8.86 12.78
#